data_AF-A0A3N0ZKF7-F1
#
_entry.id   AF-A0A3N0ZKF7-F1
#
_cell.length_a   1.000
_cell.length_b   1.000
_cell.length_c   1.000
_cell.angle_alpha   90.00
_cell.angle_beta   90.00
_cell.angle_gamma   90.00
#
_symmetry.space_group_name_H-M   'P 1'
#
loop_
_entity.id
_entity.type
_entity.pdbx_description
1 polymer ?
#
loop_
_entity_poly.entity_id
_entity_poly.type
_entity_poly.pdbx_seq_one_letter_code
_entity_poly.pdbx_strand_id
1 'polypeptide(L)'
;MKFVWVLLSIVFVFSGCVKKDIEKNYYEKFDAKLKLMMKDPQYSKTGQPIRCVIEMYKNMDYILKDKFENVGLKVVTTAGNIIIVEGSVESLYKASRFDFVHRISLSHDYQKK
;
A
#
# COMPACT_ATOMS: atom_id res chain seq x y z
N MET A 1 57.07 -24.94 1.15
CA MET A 1 56.35 -23.80 1.76
C MET A 1 55.22 -23.40 0.81
N LYS A 2 54.02 -23.93 1.06
CA LYS A 2 52.88 -23.15 1.59
C LYS A 2 52.29 -22.24 0.49
N PHE A 3 51.66 -22.76 -0.58
CA PHE A 3 50.22 -23.11 -0.67
C PHE A 3 49.22 -22.25 0.15
N VAL A 4 49.65 -21.12 0.71
CA VAL A 4 48.87 -20.29 1.66
C VAL A 4 48.24 -19.08 0.97
N TRP A 5 48.62 -18.77 -0.27
CA TRP A 5 48.17 -17.54 -0.94
C TRP A 5 46.92 -17.67 -1.81
N VAL A 6 46.48 -18.89 -2.15
CA VAL A 6 45.29 -19.08 -3.00
C VAL A 6 43.99 -19.21 -2.18
N LEU A 7 44.10 -19.48 -0.88
CA LEU A 7 42.94 -19.68 0.01
C LEU A 7 42.34 -18.38 0.58
N LEU A 8 43.05 -17.24 0.50
CA LEU A 8 42.54 -15.95 0.99
C LEU A 8 41.67 -15.18 -0.01
N SER A 9 41.66 -15.57 -1.29
CA SER A 9 40.85 -14.91 -2.32
C SER A 9 39.39 -15.40 -2.33
N ILE A 10 39.07 -16.48 -1.61
CA ILE A 10 37.72 -17.06 -1.53
C ILE A 10 36.89 -16.40 -0.41
N VAL A 11 37.52 -15.61 0.47
CA VAL A 11 36.84 -14.97 1.62
C VAL A 11 36.11 -13.67 1.24
N PHE A 12 36.25 -13.18 0.00
CA PHE A 12 35.51 -12.00 -0.50
C PHE A 12 34.19 -12.33 -1.21
N VAL A 13 33.61 -13.51 -0.98
CA VAL A 13 32.31 -13.93 -1.56
C VAL A 13 31.11 -13.52 -0.69
N PHE A 14 31.27 -12.99 0.53
CA PHE A 14 30.12 -12.74 1.42
C PHE A 14 30.17 -11.44 2.25
N SER A 15 30.50 -10.32 1.62
CA SER A 15 30.00 -9.01 2.08
C SER A 15 28.68 -8.73 1.35
N GLY A 16 27.59 -9.38 1.70
CA GLY A 16 26.97 -9.12 3.00
C GLY A 16 26.26 -7.76 3.05
N CYS A 17 25.92 -7.15 1.90
CA CYS A 17 24.82 -6.20 1.81
C CYS A 17 23.81 -6.71 0.80
N VAL A 18 23.16 -7.83 1.14
CA VAL A 18 21.77 -8.02 0.73
C VAL A 18 21.00 -6.91 1.44
N LYS A 19 20.93 -5.72 0.82
CA LYS A 19 19.73 -4.90 0.95
C LYS A 19 18.64 -5.77 0.37
N LYS A 20 18.09 -6.63 1.23
CA LYS A 20 16.75 -7.15 1.08
C LYS A 20 15.96 -5.87 1.20
N ASP A 21 15.79 -5.16 0.09
CA ASP A 21 14.85 -4.08 0.02
C ASP A 21 13.55 -4.72 0.50
N ILE A 22 13.20 -4.36 1.73
CA ILE A 22 11.89 -4.57 2.27
C ILE A 22 11.05 -3.62 1.41
N GLU A 23 10.76 -4.04 0.17
CA GLU A 23 9.52 -3.70 -0.47
C GLU A 23 8.47 -4.22 0.52
N LYS A 24 8.13 -3.39 1.51
CA LYS A 24 6.88 -3.53 2.23
C LYS A 24 5.88 -3.67 1.10
N ASN A 25 5.31 -4.85 0.91
CA ASN A 25 4.41 -5.11 -0.19
C ASN A 25 3.20 -4.23 0.11
N TYR A 26 3.17 -2.99 -0.39
CA TYR A 26 2.06 -2.06 -0.17
C TYR A 26 0.75 -2.64 -0.72
N TYR A 27 0.89 -3.62 -1.62
CA TYR A 27 -0.18 -4.47 -2.09
C TYR A 27 -0.81 -5.33 -0.98
N GLU A 28 -0.07 -5.78 0.03
CA GLU A 28 -0.59 -6.58 1.15
C GLU A 28 -1.67 -5.84 1.94
N LYS A 29 -1.60 -4.51 2.01
CA LYS A 29 -2.59 -3.69 2.72
C LYS A 29 -3.99 -3.69 2.09
N PHE A 30 -4.12 -4.14 0.84
CA PHE A 30 -5.42 -4.25 0.18
C PHE A 30 -6.10 -5.60 0.44
N ASP A 31 -7.40 -5.58 0.61
CA ASP A 31 -8.19 -6.82 0.67
C ASP A 31 -8.23 -7.57 -0.65
N ALA A 32 -8.37 -8.89 -0.57
CA ALA A 32 -8.45 -9.77 -1.74
C ALA A 32 -9.49 -9.30 -2.76
N LYS A 33 -10.69 -8.89 -2.32
CA LYS A 33 -11.76 -8.39 -3.20
C LYS A 33 -11.35 -7.11 -3.93
N LEU A 34 -10.72 -6.17 -3.23
CA LEU A 34 -10.23 -4.93 -3.82
C LEU A 34 -9.07 -5.20 -4.78
N LYS A 35 -8.14 -6.08 -4.42
CA LYS A 35 -7.03 -6.52 -5.29
C LYS A 35 -7.52 -7.09 -6.61
N LEU A 36 -8.57 -7.92 -6.58
CA LEU A 36 -9.18 -8.50 -7.79
C LEU A 36 -9.81 -7.40 -8.65
N MET A 37 -10.57 -6.50 -8.03
CA MET A 37 -11.23 -5.38 -8.72
C MET A 37 -10.22 -4.43 -9.38
N MET A 38 -9.11 -4.13 -8.71
CA MET A 38 -8.03 -3.28 -9.25
C MET A 38 -7.27 -3.95 -10.41
N LYS A 39 -7.32 -5.28 -10.52
CA LYS A 39 -6.72 -6.05 -11.63
C LYS A 39 -7.67 -6.24 -12.81
N ASP A 40 -8.95 -5.90 -12.66
CA ASP A 40 -9.94 -6.06 -13.72
C ASP A 40 -9.73 -4.99 -14.83
N PRO A 41 -9.42 -5.40 -16.07
CA PRO A 41 -9.23 -4.49 -17.20
C PRO A 41 -10.48 -3.67 -17.56
N GLN A 42 -11.67 -4.18 -17.24
CA GLN A 42 -12.92 -3.45 -17.49
C GLN A 42 -13.02 -2.27 -16.53
N TYR A 43 -12.66 -2.49 -15.27
CA TYR A 43 -12.75 -1.47 -14.24
C TYR A 43 -11.64 -0.42 -14.35
N SER A 44 -10.43 -0.83 -14.74
CA SER A 44 -9.33 0.11 -14.97
C SER A 44 -9.61 1.08 -16.13
N LYS A 45 -10.43 0.67 -17.12
CA LYS A 45 -10.75 1.48 -18.30
C LYS A 45 -11.87 2.49 -18.07
N THR A 46 -12.76 2.24 -17.10
CA THR A 46 -13.93 3.11 -16.85
C THR A 46 -13.60 4.33 -16.00
N GLY A 47 -12.46 4.34 -15.30
CA GLY A 47 -12.04 5.47 -14.46
C GLY A 47 -13.00 5.76 -13.31
N GLN A 48 -13.89 4.83 -12.97
CA GLN A 48 -14.92 5.05 -11.97
C GLN A 48 -14.30 5.15 -10.56
N PRO A 49 -14.76 6.09 -9.74
CA PRO A 49 -14.30 6.21 -8.37
C PRO A 49 -14.77 5.00 -7.54
N ILE A 50 -13.83 4.44 -6.79
CA ILE A 50 -14.07 3.33 -5.88
C ILE A 50 -14.24 3.90 -4.48
N ARG A 51 -15.32 3.47 -3.81
CA ARG A 51 -15.51 3.77 -2.39
C ARG A 51 -14.84 2.69 -1.55
N CYS A 52 -13.89 3.11 -0.73
CA CYS A 52 -13.11 2.24 0.13
C CYS A 52 -13.23 2.65 1.59
N VAL A 53 -13.05 1.66 2.47
CA VAL A 53 -12.83 1.85 3.89
C VAL A 53 -11.33 1.74 4.12
N ILE A 54 -10.75 2.74 4.78
CA ILE A 54 -9.35 2.72 5.19
C ILE A 54 -9.31 2.64 6.72
N GLU A 55 -8.61 1.63 7.22
CA GLU A 55 -8.28 1.49 8.62
C GLU A 55 -6.87 2.05 8.86
N MET A 56 -6.73 2.89 9.88
CA MET A 56 -5.48 3.55 10.23
C MET A 56 -5.00 3.10 11.62
N TYR A 57 -3.69 3.25 11.87
CA TYR A 57 -3.10 2.99 13.19
C TYR A 57 -3.40 4.08 14.22
N LYS A 58 -3.86 5.25 13.77
CA LYS A 58 -4.21 6.39 14.62
C LYS A 58 -5.53 7.01 14.17
N ASN A 59 -6.16 7.77 15.06
CA ASN A 59 -7.37 8.51 14.75
C ASN A 59 -7.12 9.56 13.68
N MET A 60 -8.15 9.86 12.90
CA MET A 60 -8.09 10.91 11.89
C MET A 60 -7.87 12.29 12.54
N ASP A 61 -6.92 13.04 12.00
CA ASP A 61 -6.64 14.44 12.34
C ASP A 61 -6.69 15.29 11.06
N TYR A 62 -6.69 16.62 11.20
CA TYR A 62 -6.78 17.53 10.04
C TYR A 62 -5.60 17.35 9.05
N ILE A 63 -4.39 17.10 9.58
CA ILE A 63 -3.19 16.90 8.77
C ILE A 63 -3.29 15.62 7.93
N LEU A 64 -3.80 14.54 8.51
CA LEU A 64 -4.03 13.29 7.81
C LEU A 64 -5.10 13.43 6.73
N LYS A 65 -6.18 14.17 7.02
CA LYS A 65 -7.22 14.45 6.03
C LYS A 65 -6.62 15.14 4.80
N ASP A 66 -5.83 16.19 5.01
CA ASP A 66 -5.15 16.90 3.92
C ASP A 66 -4.23 15.96 3.12
N LYS A 67 -3.53 15.04 3.77
CA LYS A 67 -2.69 14.04 3.07
C LYS A 67 -3.51 13.15 2.13
N PHE A 68 -4.72 12.74 2.51
CA PHE A 68 -5.59 11.95 1.64
C PHE A 68 -6.15 12.78 0.49
N GLU A 69 -6.58 14.00 0.75
CA GLU A 69 -7.10 14.90 -0.29
C GLU A 69 -6.01 15.28 -1.31
N ASN A 70 -4.77 15.47 -0.85
CA ASN A 70 -3.61 15.75 -1.71
C ASN A 70 -3.24 14.60 -2.67
N VAL A 71 -3.59 13.35 -2.34
CA VAL A 71 -3.41 12.21 -3.26
C VAL A 71 -4.65 11.94 -4.14
N GLY A 72 -5.64 12.84 -4.08
CA GLY A 72 -6.87 12.78 -4.87
C GLY A 72 -7.92 11.83 -4.31
N LEU A 73 -7.91 11.55 -3.01
CA LEU A 73 -8.99 10.84 -2.33
C LEU A 73 -9.95 11.84 -1.67
N LYS A 74 -11.24 11.67 -1.94
CA LYS A 74 -12.29 12.43 -1.26
C LYS A 74 -12.65 11.71 0.04
N VAL A 75 -12.48 12.37 1.18
CA VAL A 75 -12.94 11.84 2.47
C VAL A 75 -14.45 12.04 2.59
N VAL A 76 -15.19 10.94 2.70
CA VAL A 76 -16.66 10.93 2.81
C VAL A 76 -17.08 11.00 4.27
N THR A 77 -16.51 10.14 5.11
CA THR A 77 -16.80 10.12 6.55
C THR A 77 -15.62 9.59 7.34
N THR A 78 -15.60 9.89 8.64
CA THR A 78 -14.54 9.50 9.57
C THR A 78 -15.15 9.02 10.88
N ALA A 79 -14.69 7.89 11.40
CA ALA A 79 -15.10 7.33 12.68
C ALA A 79 -13.87 6.75 13.39
N GLY A 80 -13.29 7.50 14.32
CA GLY A 80 -12.06 7.11 15.03
C GLY A 80 -10.89 6.91 14.07
N ASN A 81 -10.39 5.67 13.99
CA ASN A 81 -9.30 5.25 13.12
C ASN A 81 -9.79 4.67 11.77
N ILE A 82 -11.10 4.64 11.53
CA ILE A 82 -11.69 4.16 10.28
C ILE A 82 -12.20 5.35 9.49
N ILE A 83 -11.91 5.36 8.18
CA ILE A 83 -12.38 6.41 7.27
C ILE A 83 -12.97 5.80 6.01
N ILE A 84 -13.97 6.47 5.46
CA ILE A 84 -14.53 6.14 4.16
C ILE A 84 -14.02 7.17 3.17
N VAL A 85 -13.37 6.69 2.11
CA VAL A 85 -12.82 7.51 1.05
C VAL A 85 -13.37 7.09 -0.30
N GLU A 86 -13.33 8.00 -1.26
CA GLU A 86 -13.75 7.77 -2.62
C GLU A 86 -12.69 8.34 -3.58
N GLY A 87 -12.28 7.56 -4.57
CA GLY A 87 -11.34 8.04 -5.58
C GLY A 87 -10.83 6.94 -6.51
N SER A 88 -9.81 7.29 -7.30
CA SER A 88 -9.27 6.39 -8.32
C SER A 88 -8.41 5.27 -7.72
N VAL A 89 -8.21 4.21 -8.50
CA VAL A 89 -7.25 3.14 -8.19
C VAL A 89 -5.85 3.69 -7.92
N GLU A 90 -5.40 4.69 -8.69
CA GLU A 90 -4.10 5.34 -8.51
C GLU A 90 -4.00 6.07 -7.17
N SER A 91 -5.04 6.82 -6.81
CA SER A 91 -5.13 7.53 -5.52
C SER A 91 -5.09 6.56 -4.34
N LEU A 92 -5.76 5.41 -4.45
CA LEU A 92 -5.73 4.34 -3.44
C LEU A 92 -4.33 3.72 -3.31
N TYR A 93 -3.61 3.52 -4.41
CA TYR A 93 -2.21 3.07 -4.37
C TYR A 93 -1.29 4.09 -3.71
N LYS A 94 -1.47 5.38 -3.96
CA LYS A 94 -0.69 6.42 -3.29
C LYS A 94 -0.98 6.42 -1.78
N ALA A 95 -2.24 6.26 -1.40
CA ALA A 95 -2.65 6.21 0.00
C ALA A 95 -2.12 4.98 0.75
N SER A 96 -2.06 3.80 0.12
CA SER A 96 -1.54 2.59 0.78
C SER A 96 -0.06 2.70 1.18
N ARG A 97 0.68 3.61 0.53
CA ARG A 97 2.09 3.92 0.85
C ARG A 97 2.28 4.69 2.14
N PHE A 98 1.23 5.33 2.65
CA PHE A 98 1.29 6.02 3.93
C PHE A 98 1.55 5.04 5.07
N ASP A 99 2.42 5.45 5.99
CA ASP A 99 2.85 4.69 7.15
C ASP A 99 1.72 4.49 8.17
N PHE A 100 0.84 5.47 8.33
CA PHE A 100 -0.32 5.41 9.22
C PHE A 100 -1.49 4.58 8.68
N VAL A 101 -1.46 4.17 7.40
CA VAL A 101 -2.50 3.31 6.81
C VAL A 101 -2.21 1.85 7.16
N HIS A 102 -3.15 1.21 7.86
CA HIS A 102 -3.07 -0.20 8.22
C HIS A 102 -3.62 -1.08 7.09
N ARG A 103 -4.86 -0.82 6.66
CA ARG A 103 -5.59 -1.66 5.71
C ARG A 103 -6.55 -0.85 4.85
N ILE A 104 -6.78 -1.29 3.61
CA ILE A 104 -7.74 -0.71 2.67
C ILE A 104 -8.67 -1.82 2.13
N SER A 105 -9.97 -1.60 2.29
CA SER A 105 -11.03 -2.54 1.96
C SER A 105 -12.10 -1.88 1.09
N LEU A 106 -12.82 -2.67 0.28
CA LEU A 106 -14.00 -2.16 -0.44
C LEU A 106 -15.11 -1.85 0.57
N SER A 107 -15.80 -0.71 0.40
CA SER A 107 -16.96 -0.40 1.23
C SER A 107 -18.08 -1.42 1.04
N HIS A 108 -18.87 -1.64 2.08
CA HIS A 108 -19.94 -2.65 2.07
C HIS A 108 -20.97 -2.40 0.94
N ASP A 109 -21.25 -1.13 0.63
CA ASP A 109 -22.13 -0.73 -0.47
C ASP A 109 -21.60 -1.18 -1.84
N TYR A 110 -20.28 -1.18 -2.02
CA TYR A 110 -19.62 -1.68 -3.22
C TYR A 110 -19.53 -3.21 -3.27
N GLN A 111 -19.74 -3.89 -2.14
CA GLN A 111 -19.66 -5.34 -2.10
C GLN A 111 -20.95 -6.03 -2.55
N LYS A 112 -22.09 -5.33 -2.47
CA LYS A 112 -23.44 -5.85 -2.79
C LYS A 112 -23.90 -5.54 -4.22
N LYS A 113 -23.23 -4.62 -4.92
CA LYS A 113 -23.38 -4.42 -6.37
C LYS A 113 -22.61 -5.49 -7.13
#